data_AF-A0A4Q0YYY7-F1
#
_entry.id   AF-A0A4Q0YYY7-F1
#
_cell.length_a   1.000
_cell.length_b   1.000
_cell.length_c   1.000
_cell.angle_alpha   90.00
_cell.angle_beta   90.00
_cell.angle_gamma   90.00
#
_symmetry.space_group_name_H-M   'P 1'
#
loop_
_entity.id
_entity.type
_entity.pdbx_description
1 polymer ?
#
loop_
_entity_poly.entity_id
_entity_poly.type
_entity_poly.pdbx_seq_one_letter_code
_entity_poly.pdbx_strand_id
1 'polypeptide(L)'
;MKKDNTLFNLGLLFSAAIIFVLGIFAFYIDTFSNKVITKDTQSFAFFGDFIGGTLNPILAFLAFLALLYTIKIQSDELSATREELAKSAKAQEEQSTSLELQNKATSLQIFESTFFQLLKLHNEVINKFFIGRYSGDEALAEYLGDFYTSRINNTYLTEEELKILFNNIKRKKSFKFFRTLISILILIYDNRNKLEYKQIQNYLFIIQSQISDAELVLFYYYVIIRENGKFKFLVEKYSFFEKIKIEKLSFYDLVYYDISAFGKNQKIIDKYNELKEKSTSAKAEDL
;
A
#
# COMPACT_ATOMS: atom_id res chain seq x y z
N MET A 1 -6.22 22.36 34.09
CA MET A 1 -6.37 21.59 35.35
C MET A 1 -7.10 22.46 36.37
N LYS A 2 -8.42 22.28 36.53
CA LYS A 2 -9.15 22.88 37.65
C LYS A 2 -8.72 22.13 38.91
N LYS A 3 -8.21 22.85 39.92
CA LYS A 3 -7.81 22.26 41.19
C LYS A 3 -9.06 21.70 41.86
N ASP A 4 -9.12 20.39 41.99
CA ASP A 4 -10.33 19.71 42.45
C ASP A 4 -10.43 19.87 43.98
N ASN A 5 -11.24 20.84 44.41
CA ASN A 5 -11.44 21.19 45.81
C ASN A 5 -12.51 20.31 46.48
N THR A 6 -12.88 19.18 45.86
CA THR A 6 -13.90 18.23 46.32
C THR A 6 -13.59 17.73 47.73
N LEU A 7 -12.37 17.27 47.98
CA LEU A 7 -11.90 16.84 49.30
C LEU A 7 -11.95 17.96 50.35
N PHE A 8 -11.60 19.19 49.95
CA PHE A 8 -11.65 20.36 50.84
C PHE A 8 -13.11 20.72 51.21
N ASN A 9 -14.02 20.67 50.24
CA ASN A 9 -15.44 20.95 50.43
C ASN A 9 -16.15 19.87 51.26
N LEU A 10 -15.78 18.60 51.08
CA LEU A 10 -16.25 17.50 51.94
C LEU A 10 -15.74 17.66 53.38
N GLY A 11 -14.47 18.04 53.55
CA GLY A 11 -13.91 18.34 54.87
C GLY A 11 -14.67 19.46 55.58
N LEU A 12 -15.00 20.54 54.87
CA LEU A 12 -15.75 21.66 55.41
C LEU A 12 -17.18 21.28 55.82
N LEU A 13 -17.87 20.48 54.99
CA LEU A 13 -19.20 19.93 55.32
C LEU A 13 -19.18 19.06 56.58
N PHE A 14 -18.16 18.20 56.72
CA PHE A 14 -18.01 17.33 57.88
C PHE A 14 -17.73 18.13 59.16
N SER A 15 -16.84 19.12 59.10
CA SER A 15 -16.58 20.03 60.22
C SER A 15 -17.82 20.83 60.62
N ALA A 16 -18.60 21.32 59.65
CA ALA A 16 -19.84 22.05 59.92
C ALA A 16 -20.89 21.16 60.62
N ALA A 17 -21.02 19.90 60.20
CA ALA A 17 -21.91 18.94 60.84
C ALA A 17 -21.51 18.65 62.30
N ILE A 18 -20.22 18.49 62.58
CA ILE A 18 -19.70 18.30 63.95
C ILE A 18 -19.98 19.53 64.82
N ILE A 19 -19.71 20.73 64.29
CA ILE A 19 -19.95 21.98 65.01
C ILE A 19 -21.44 22.14 65.32
N PHE A 20 -22.33 21.77 64.39
CA PHE A 20 -23.77 21.81 64.60
C PHE A 20 -24.23 20.86 65.72
N VAL A 21 -23.72 19.62 65.75
CA VAL A 21 -24.00 18.64 66.82
C VAL A 21 -23.51 19.15 68.17
N LEU A 22 -22.28 19.66 68.22
CA LEU A 22 -21.70 20.24 69.44
C LEU A 22 -22.47 21.49 69.90
N GLY A 23 -22.98 22.29 68.96
CA GLY A 23 -23.81 23.47 69.23
C GLY A 23 -25.15 23.11 69.88
N ILE A 24 -25.83 22.07 69.39
CA ILE A 24 -27.06 21.56 70.00
C ILE A 24 -26.77 21.06 71.43
N PHE A 25 -25.66 20.34 71.62
CA PHE A 25 -25.25 19.84 72.93
C PHE A 25 -24.91 20.97 73.91
N ALA A 26 -24.20 22.01 73.44
CA ALA A 26 -23.84 23.17 74.24
C ALA A 26 -25.08 24.02 74.62
N PHE A 27 -25.99 24.27 73.68
CA PHE A 27 -27.25 24.98 73.92
C PHE A 27 -28.11 24.28 74.98
N TYR A 28 -28.13 22.94 74.95
CA TYR A 28 -28.81 22.15 75.97
C TYR A 28 -28.18 22.31 77.36
N ILE A 29 -26.85 22.18 77.47
CA ILE A 29 -26.14 22.36 78.75
C ILE A 29 -26.42 23.76 79.29
N ASP A 30 -26.35 24.81 78.48
CA ASP A 30 -26.63 26.18 78.92
C ASP A 30 -28.08 26.37 79.38
N THR A 31 -29.06 25.83 78.64
CA THR A 31 -30.49 25.99 78.93
C THR A 31 -30.95 25.20 80.15
N PHE A 32 -30.38 24.00 80.40
CA PHE A 32 -30.84 23.09 81.45
C PHE A 32 -29.88 22.95 82.64
N SER A 33 -28.63 23.43 82.57
CA SER A 33 -27.68 23.38 83.69
C SER A 33 -28.16 24.14 84.93
N ASN A 34 -29.01 25.16 84.77
CA ASN A 34 -29.50 25.97 85.89
C ASN A 34 -30.88 25.56 86.44
N LYS A 35 -31.51 24.51 85.88
CA LYS A 35 -32.75 23.95 86.43
C LYS A 35 -32.67 22.44 86.46
N VAL A 36 -32.33 21.95 87.66
CA VAL A 36 -32.64 20.59 88.13
C VAL A 36 -31.85 19.50 87.40
N ILE A 37 -30.68 19.14 87.94
CA ILE A 37 -30.15 17.78 87.81
C ILE A 37 -31.10 16.89 88.64
N THR A 38 -32.28 16.59 88.11
CA THR A 38 -33.13 15.53 88.64
C THR A 38 -32.37 14.24 88.40
N LYS A 39 -32.14 13.48 89.46
CA LYS A 39 -31.66 12.08 89.40
C LYS A 39 -32.72 11.13 88.81
N ASP A 40 -33.57 11.63 87.91
CA ASP A 40 -34.66 10.90 87.29
C ASP A 40 -34.24 10.50 85.88
N THR A 41 -33.88 9.23 85.73
CA THR A 41 -33.45 8.59 84.49
C THR A 41 -34.44 8.80 83.34
N GLN A 42 -35.73 9.03 83.65
CA GLN A 42 -36.79 9.20 82.64
C GLN A 42 -36.67 10.52 81.85
N SER A 43 -36.26 11.63 82.49
CA SER A 43 -36.07 12.90 81.80
C SER A 43 -34.88 12.87 80.83
N PHE A 44 -33.81 12.16 81.20
CA PHE A 44 -32.67 11.91 80.30
C PHE A 44 -33.05 11.01 79.11
N ALA A 45 -33.94 10.03 79.32
CA ALA A 45 -34.45 9.19 78.24
C ALA A 45 -35.23 10.01 77.20
N PHE A 46 -36.17 10.86 77.62
CA PHE A 46 -36.94 11.71 76.70
C PHE A 46 -36.08 12.73 75.94
N PHE A 47 -35.01 13.22 76.55
CA PHE A 47 -34.03 14.07 75.85
C PHE A 47 -33.25 13.28 74.80
N GLY A 48 -32.77 12.09 75.16
CA GLY A 48 -32.13 11.18 74.22
C GLY A 48 -33.03 10.86 73.02
N ASP A 49 -34.33 10.68 73.27
CA ASP A 49 -35.34 10.44 72.23
C ASP A 49 -35.57 11.67 71.34
N PHE A 50 -35.58 12.89 71.89
CA PHE A 50 -35.73 14.11 71.09
C PHE A 50 -34.50 14.40 70.22
N ILE A 51 -33.30 14.29 70.80
CA ILE A 51 -32.04 14.48 70.08
C ILE A 51 -31.86 13.38 69.03
N GLY A 52 -32.05 12.11 69.39
CA GLY A 52 -31.99 11.00 68.45
C GLY A 52 -33.05 11.12 67.36
N GLY A 53 -34.27 11.50 67.71
CA GLY A 53 -35.40 11.65 66.80
C GLY A 53 -35.25 12.81 65.81
N THR A 54 -34.55 13.88 66.18
CA THR A 54 -34.33 15.05 65.30
C THR A 54 -33.00 14.97 64.54
N LEU A 55 -31.94 14.53 65.21
CA LEU A 55 -30.59 14.49 64.65
C LEU A 55 -30.42 13.35 63.65
N ASN A 56 -31.01 12.17 63.90
CA ASN A 56 -30.87 11.04 62.98
C ASN A 56 -31.46 11.33 61.59
N PRO A 57 -32.66 11.92 61.44
CA PRO A 57 -33.17 12.32 60.13
C PRO A 57 -32.31 13.39 59.43
N ILE A 58 -31.79 14.38 60.17
CA ILE A 58 -30.92 15.41 59.60
C ILE A 58 -29.61 14.81 59.09
N LEU A 59 -28.96 13.95 59.90
CA LEU A 59 -27.73 13.26 59.50
C LEU A 59 -27.97 12.31 58.33
N ALA A 60 -29.09 11.58 58.32
CA ALA A 60 -29.48 10.72 57.20
C ALA A 60 -29.70 11.53 55.90
N PHE A 61 -30.32 12.71 55.99
CA PHE A 61 -30.50 13.60 54.84
C PHE A 61 -29.16 14.17 54.32
N LEU A 62 -28.25 14.58 55.22
CA LEU A 62 -26.91 15.02 54.83
C LEU A 62 -26.10 13.90 54.17
N ALA A 63 -26.18 12.68 54.69
CA ALA A 63 -25.55 11.51 54.09
C ALA A 63 -26.12 11.23 52.68
N PHE A 64 -27.43 11.36 52.51
CA PHE A 64 -28.08 11.23 51.20
C PHE A 64 -27.61 12.32 50.21
N LEU A 65 -27.50 13.58 50.64
CA LEU A 65 -26.96 14.66 49.79
C LEU A 65 -25.49 14.42 49.39
N ALA A 66 -24.66 13.94 50.32
CA ALA A 66 -23.28 13.57 50.05
C ALA A 66 -23.19 12.42 49.03
N LEU A 67 -24.09 11.42 49.12
CA LEU A 67 -24.19 10.33 48.16
C LEU A 67 -24.61 10.84 46.77
N LEU A 68 -25.63 11.70 46.69
CA LEU A 68 -26.04 12.32 45.42
C LEU A 68 -24.92 13.13 44.79
N TYR A 69 -24.15 13.87 45.59
CA TYR A 69 -22.99 14.61 45.12
C TYR A 69 -21.90 13.68 44.57
N THR A 70 -21.62 12.57 45.27
CA THR A 70 -20.69 11.54 44.81
C THR A 70 -21.14 10.93 43.47
N ILE A 71 -22.43 10.58 43.34
CA ILE A 71 -23.00 10.05 42.08
C ILE A 71 -22.82 11.06 40.94
N LYS A 72 -23.03 12.36 41.22
CA LYS A 72 -22.82 13.42 40.23
C LYS A 72 -21.37 13.47 39.75
N ILE A 73 -20.40 13.45 40.66
CA ILE A 73 -18.96 13.44 40.30
C ILE A 73 -18.64 12.22 39.44
N GLN A 74 -19.09 11.03 39.86
CA GLN A 74 -18.85 9.80 39.11
C GLN A 74 -19.47 9.85 37.70
N SER A 75 -20.65 10.46 37.55
CA SER A 75 -21.28 10.68 36.24
C SER A 75 -20.48 11.63 35.36
N ASP A 76 -19.95 12.71 35.93
CA ASP A 76 -19.10 13.68 35.23
C ASP A 76 -17.77 13.02 34.79
N GLU A 77 -17.11 12.27 35.67
CA GLU A 77 -15.88 11.52 35.37
C GLU A 77 -16.10 10.45 34.28
N LEU A 78 -17.21 9.71 34.35
CA LEU A 78 -17.57 8.74 33.33
C LEU A 78 -17.79 9.43 31.97
N SER A 79 -18.39 10.62 31.98
CA SER A 79 -18.64 11.38 30.76
C SER A 79 -17.35 11.88 30.13
N ALA A 80 -16.43 12.43 30.93
CA ALA A 80 -15.10 12.82 30.49
C ALA A 80 -14.28 11.62 29.98
N THR A 81 -14.37 10.47 30.65
CA THR A 81 -13.71 9.22 30.22
C THR A 81 -14.24 8.74 28.87
N ARG A 82 -15.56 8.78 28.66
CA ARG A 82 -16.18 8.44 27.38
C ARG A 82 -15.72 9.38 26.26
N GLU A 83 -15.61 10.67 26.55
CA GLU A 83 -15.13 11.66 25.58
C GLU A 83 -13.68 11.38 25.17
N GLU A 84 -12.78 11.14 26.12
CA GLU A 84 -11.38 10.81 25.83
C GLU A 84 -11.23 9.48 25.08
N LEU A 85 -12.02 8.46 25.42
CA LEU A 85 -12.05 7.21 24.66
C LEU A 85 -12.53 7.43 23.22
N ALA A 86 -13.55 8.26 23.01
CA ALA A 86 -14.03 8.59 21.68
C ALA A 86 -12.96 9.33 20.85
N LYS A 87 -12.24 10.28 21.46
CA LYS A 87 -11.10 10.96 20.81
C LYS A 87 -9.97 9.97 20.47
N SER A 88 -9.65 9.05 21.39
CA SER A 88 -8.63 8.02 21.18
C SER A 88 -9.01 7.08 20.05
N ALA A 89 -10.27 6.65 19.98
CA ALA A 89 -10.76 5.80 18.90
C ALA A 89 -10.66 6.49 17.54
N LYS A 90 -11.04 7.77 17.46
CA LYS A 90 -10.91 8.57 16.24
C LYS A 90 -9.45 8.74 15.82
N ALA A 91 -8.54 9.06 16.76
CA ALA A 91 -7.12 9.18 16.46
C ALA A 91 -6.52 7.87 15.94
N GLN A 92 -6.97 6.73 16.46
CA GLN A 92 -6.53 5.41 16.01
C GLN A 92 -7.05 5.08 14.60
N GLU A 93 -8.28 5.47 14.26
CA GLU A 93 -8.84 5.33 12.91
C GLU A 93 -8.07 6.18 11.88
N GLU A 94 -7.78 7.44 12.22
CA GLU A 94 -6.96 8.34 11.39
C GLU A 94 -5.55 7.78 11.22
N GLN A 95 -4.94 7.24 12.28
CA GLN A 95 -3.64 6.59 12.22
C GLN A 95 -3.65 5.34 11.33
N SER A 96 -4.68 4.49 11.44
CA SER A 96 -4.84 3.31 10.60
C SER A 96 -4.90 3.69 9.12
N THR A 97 -5.67 4.71 8.79
CA THR A 97 -5.78 5.24 7.42
C THR A 97 -4.43 5.78 6.93
N SER A 98 -3.70 6.52 7.78
CA SER A 98 -2.38 7.03 7.44
C SER A 98 -1.36 5.90 7.19
N LEU A 99 -1.39 4.83 7.99
CA LEU A 99 -0.53 3.67 7.82
C LEU A 99 -0.84 2.92 6.53
N GLU A 100 -2.11 2.80 6.15
CA GLU A 100 -2.50 2.19 4.87
C GLU A 100 -1.96 2.99 3.67
N LEU A 101 -2.07 4.32 3.70
CA LEU A 101 -1.52 5.19 2.66
C LEU A 101 0.01 5.09 2.61
N GLN A 102 0.67 5.05 3.77
CA GLN A 102 2.12 4.87 3.86
C GLN A 102 2.56 3.51 3.30
N ASN A 103 1.83 2.42 3.59
CA ASN A 103 2.10 1.08 3.07
C ASN A 103 1.98 1.03 1.54
N LYS A 104 0.98 1.71 0.97
CA LYS A 104 0.81 1.86 -0.49
C LYS A 104 1.98 2.64 -1.10
N ALA A 105 2.34 3.78 -0.52
CA ALA A 105 3.47 4.60 -0.99
C ALA A 105 4.81 3.86 -0.91
N THR A 106 5.06 3.15 0.20
CA THR A 106 6.27 2.35 0.41
C THR A 106 6.36 1.20 -0.58
N SER A 107 5.24 0.52 -0.85
CA SER A 107 5.20 -0.56 -1.85
C SER A 107 5.54 -0.04 -3.24
N LEU A 108 5.03 1.13 -3.61
CA LEU A 108 5.37 1.80 -4.87
C LEU A 108 6.85 2.17 -4.93
N GLN A 109 7.40 2.73 -3.85
CA GLN A 109 8.83 3.09 -3.77
C GLN A 109 9.74 1.87 -3.90
N ILE A 110 9.41 0.75 -3.27
CA ILE A 110 10.18 -0.51 -3.40
C ILE A 110 10.13 -1.01 -4.85
N PHE A 111 8.94 -0.96 -5.47
CA PHE A 111 8.78 -1.32 -6.87
C PHE A 111 9.64 -0.43 -7.77
N GLU A 112 9.54 0.89 -7.65
CA GLU A 112 10.28 1.88 -8.45
C GLU A 112 11.79 1.69 -8.29
N SER A 113 12.27 1.54 -7.05
CA SER A 113 13.67 1.28 -6.77
C SER A 113 14.17 0.00 -7.46
N THR A 114 13.40 -1.08 -7.38
CA THR A 114 13.74 -2.36 -8.04
C THR A 114 13.72 -2.21 -9.57
N PHE A 115 12.72 -1.51 -10.11
CA PHE A 115 12.58 -1.23 -11.54
C PHE A 115 13.79 -0.46 -12.07
N PHE A 116 14.16 0.66 -11.45
CA PHE A 116 15.29 1.48 -11.89
C PHE A 116 16.64 0.77 -11.67
N GLN A 117 16.78 -0.06 -10.63
CA GLN A 117 17.97 -0.90 -10.45
C GLN A 117 18.11 -1.93 -11.57
N LEU A 118 17.02 -2.59 -11.96
CA LEU A 118 17.04 -3.54 -13.08
C LEU A 118 17.30 -2.85 -14.41
N LEU A 119 16.72 -1.66 -14.64
CA LEU A 119 16.98 -0.85 -15.84
C LEU A 119 18.45 -0.41 -15.91
N LYS A 120 19.02 0.02 -14.78
CA LYS A 120 20.45 0.35 -14.70
C LYS A 120 21.31 -0.88 -14.99
N LEU A 121 20.99 -2.03 -14.36
CA LEU A 121 21.70 -3.29 -14.61
C LEU A 121 21.62 -3.69 -16.09
N HIS A 122 20.46 -3.53 -16.72
CA HIS A 122 20.26 -3.80 -18.13
C HIS A 122 21.21 -2.96 -19.00
N ASN A 123 21.23 -1.65 -18.79
CA ASN A 123 22.14 -0.74 -19.48
C ASN A 123 23.61 -1.09 -19.23
N GLU A 124 23.98 -1.46 -18.00
CA GLU A 124 25.35 -1.91 -17.69
C GLU A 124 25.74 -3.19 -18.42
N VAL A 125 24.83 -4.17 -18.54
CA VAL A 125 25.09 -5.41 -19.27
C VAL A 125 25.21 -5.15 -20.76
N ILE A 126 24.41 -4.24 -21.31
CA ILE A 126 24.50 -3.77 -22.71
C ILE A 126 25.85 -3.10 -22.94
N ASN A 127 26.23 -2.12 -22.12
CA ASN A 127 27.49 -1.40 -22.28
C ASN A 127 28.73 -2.29 -22.15
N LYS A 128 28.63 -3.39 -21.39
CA LYS A 128 29.68 -4.42 -21.28
C LYS A 128 29.63 -5.45 -22.42
N PHE A 129 28.59 -5.44 -23.25
CA PHE A 129 28.54 -6.26 -24.45
C PHE A 129 29.49 -5.67 -25.49
N PHE A 130 30.40 -6.49 -25.99
CA PHE A 130 31.40 -6.06 -26.97
C PHE A 130 31.47 -7.05 -28.13
N ILE A 131 31.84 -6.56 -29.30
CA ILE A 131 32.02 -7.36 -30.51
C ILE A 131 33.22 -6.77 -31.27
N GLY A 132 34.32 -7.52 -31.33
CA GLY A 132 35.58 -6.97 -31.82
C GLY A 132 35.98 -5.74 -30.99
N ARG A 133 36.01 -4.58 -31.66
CA ARG A 133 36.31 -3.27 -31.06
C ARG A 133 35.06 -2.46 -30.63
N TYR A 134 33.88 -2.88 -31.03
CA TYR A 134 32.62 -2.18 -30.73
C TYR A 134 32.09 -2.61 -29.36
N SER A 135 31.36 -1.71 -28.69
CA SER A 135 30.72 -1.96 -27.39
C SER A 135 29.32 -1.37 -27.33
N GLY A 136 28.47 -1.86 -26.42
CA GLY A 136 27.12 -1.34 -26.25
C GLY A 136 26.28 -1.47 -27.51
N ASP A 137 25.55 -0.42 -27.85
CA ASP A 137 24.68 -0.36 -29.02
C ASP A 137 25.42 -0.58 -30.34
N GLU A 138 26.67 -0.12 -30.47
CA GLU A 138 27.47 -0.35 -31.68
C GLU A 138 27.77 -1.84 -31.88
N ALA A 139 28.05 -2.56 -30.78
CA ALA A 139 28.24 -4.00 -30.83
C ALA A 139 26.94 -4.74 -31.20
N LEU A 140 25.78 -4.25 -30.74
CA LEU A 140 24.48 -4.81 -31.12
C LEU A 140 24.16 -4.55 -32.59
N ALA A 141 24.47 -3.35 -33.10
CA ALA A 141 24.31 -3.03 -34.51
C ALA A 141 25.18 -3.93 -35.40
N GLU A 142 26.44 -4.15 -35.02
CA GLU A 142 27.34 -5.08 -35.72
C GLU A 142 26.78 -6.51 -35.71
N TYR A 143 26.30 -6.99 -34.55
CA TYR A 143 25.67 -8.31 -34.43
C TYR A 143 24.42 -8.44 -35.32
N LEU A 144 23.61 -7.39 -35.37
CA LEU A 144 22.42 -7.36 -36.22
C LEU A 144 22.79 -7.37 -37.71
N GLY A 145 23.87 -6.69 -38.10
CA GLY A 145 24.43 -6.76 -39.46
C GLY A 145 24.90 -8.17 -39.83
N ASP A 146 25.61 -8.85 -38.93
CA ASP A 146 26.03 -10.25 -39.09
C ASP A 146 24.80 -11.17 -39.26
N PHE A 147 23.74 -10.94 -38.46
CA PHE A 147 22.48 -11.67 -38.55
C PHE A 147 21.80 -11.47 -39.91
N TYR A 148 21.66 -10.23 -40.38
CA TYR A 148 21.05 -9.96 -41.68
C TYR A 148 21.86 -10.55 -42.84
N THR A 149 23.18 -10.42 -42.82
CA THR A 149 24.05 -10.96 -43.87
C THR A 149 23.92 -12.49 -43.95
N SER A 150 23.87 -13.15 -42.79
CA SER A 150 23.69 -14.60 -42.73
C SER A 150 22.28 -15.02 -43.19
N ARG A 151 21.27 -14.14 -43.00
CA ARG A 151 19.89 -14.35 -43.44
C ARG A 151 19.67 -14.13 -44.93
N ILE A 152 20.35 -13.17 -45.57
CA ILE A 152 20.18 -12.89 -47.02
C ILE A 152 20.45 -14.15 -47.87
N ASN A 153 21.27 -15.07 -47.38
CA ASN A 153 21.54 -16.34 -48.05
C ASN A 153 20.36 -17.34 -48.00
N ASN A 154 19.31 -17.08 -47.20
CA ASN A 154 18.13 -17.93 -47.03
C ASN A 154 16.84 -17.08 -47.00
N THR A 155 16.09 -17.05 -48.09
CA THR A 155 14.88 -16.21 -48.25
C THR A 155 13.70 -16.64 -47.36
N TYR A 156 13.66 -17.90 -46.92
CA TYR A 156 12.71 -18.40 -45.92
C TYR A 156 13.49 -19.19 -44.87
N LEU A 157 13.24 -18.90 -43.60
CA LEU A 157 13.79 -19.65 -42.48
C LEU A 157 12.63 -20.12 -41.62
N THR A 158 12.57 -21.44 -41.39
CA THR A 158 11.74 -22.05 -40.36
C THR A 158 12.19 -21.58 -38.96
N GLU A 159 11.39 -21.83 -37.93
CA GLU A 159 11.77 -21.52 -36.54
C GLU A 159 13.10 -22.18 -36.15
N GLU A 160 13.29 -23.44 -36.52
CA GLU A 160 14.53 -24.16 -36.28
C GLU A 160 15.72 -23.53 -37.01
N GLU A 161 15.55 -23.11 -38.26
CA GLU A 161 16.62 -22.44 -38.99
C GLU A 161 16.92 -21.05 -38.42
N LEU A 162 15.92 -20.30 -37.92
CA LEU A 162 16.13 -19.06 -37.18
C LEU A 162 16.90 -19.28 -35.88
N LYS A 163 16.57 -20.33 -35.11
CA LYS A 163 17.31 -20.72 -33.92
C LYS A 163 18.76 -21.07 -34.25
N ILE A 164 18.96 -21.90 -35.28
CA ILE A 164 20.29 -22.31 -35.75
C ILE A 164 21.07 -21.06 -36.16
N LEU A 165 20.50 -20.18 -36.99
CA LEU A 165 21.14 -18.96 -37.46
C LEU A 165 21.58 -18.07 -36.29
N PHE A 166 20.65 -17.75 -35.39
CA PHE A 166 20.90 -16.86 -34.28
C PHE A 166 21.92 -17.44 -33.27
N ASN A 167 21.90 -18.75 -33.05
CA ASN A 167 22.87 -19.42 -32.18
C ASN A 167 24.24 -19.63 -32.86
N ASN A 168 24.28 -19.75 -34.19
CA ASN A 168 25.49 -20.02 -34.97
C ASN A 168 26.25 -18.77 -35.40
N ILE A 169 25.65 -17.58 -35.28
CA ILE A 169 26.43 -16.34 -35.41
C ILE A 169 27.58 -16.44 -34.41
N LYS A 170 28.80 -16.48 -34.96
CA LYS A 170 30.08 -17.08 -34.48
C LYS A 170 30.57 -16.70 -33.07
N ARG A 171 29.77 -16.04 -32.25
CA ARG A 171 30.12 -15.51 -30.94
C ARG A 171 29.11 -16.05 -29.95
N LYS A 172 29.41 -17.22 -29.34
CA LYS A 172 28.78 -17.74 -28.11
C LYS A 172 28.88 -16.70 -27.00
N LYS A 173 28.10 -15.63 -27.07
CA LYS A 173 28.00 -14.60 -26.04
C LYS A 173 26.64 -14.69 -25.41
N SER A 174 26.65 -14.54 -24.10
CA SER A 174 25.45 -14.70 -23.29
C SER A 174 24.51 -13.52 -23.54
N PHE A 175 23.32 -13.78 -24.07
CA PHE A 175 22.22 -12.81 -24.19
C PHE A 175 21.60 -12.46 -22.83
N LYS A 176 22.44 -12.20 -21.82
CA LYS A 176 22.03 -11.85 -20.45
C LYS A 176 21.22 -10.56 -20.44
N PHE A 177 21.49 -9.63 -21.36
CA PHE A 177 20.77 -8.37 -21.45
C PHE A 177 19.28 -8.57 -21.81
N PHE A 178 18.93 -9.49 -22.72
CA PHE A 178 17.53 -9.81 -22.97
C PHE A 178 16.84 -10.47 -21.78
N ARG A 179 17.58 -11.22 -20.96
CA ARG A 179 17.03 -11.73 -19.69
C ARG A 179 16.72 -10.60 -18.73
N THR A 180 17.60 -9.60 -18.61
CA THR A 180 17.33 -8.43 -17.77
C THR A 180 16.12 -7.64 -18.25
N LEU A 181 15.94 -7.48 -19.57
CA LEU A 181 14.77 -6.81 -20.14
C LEU A 181 13.46 -7.55 -19.82
N ILE A 182 13.46 -8.87 -20.00
CA ILE A 182 12.33 -9.72 -19.60
C ILE A 182 12.07 -9.65 -18.09
N SER A 183 13.11 -9.63 -17.25
CA SER A 183 12.95 -9.49 -15.81
C SER A 183 12.24 -8.19 -15.43
N ILE A 184 12.50 -7.09 -16.14
CA ILE A 184 11.79 -5.82 -15.96
C ILE A 184 10.30 -5.98 -16.34
N LEU A 185 10.00 -6.60 -17.49
CA LEU A 185 8.61 -6.85 -17.92
C LEU A 185 7.85 -7.77 -16.95
N ILE A 186 8.53 -8.78 -16.40
CA ILE A 186 7.99 -9.66 -15.36
C ILE A 186 7.71 -8.85 -14.08
N LEU A 187 8.64 -8.00 -13.64
CA LEU A 187 8.46 -7.17 -12.45
C LEU A 187 7.20 -6.29 -12.58
N ILE A 188 7.00 -5.64 -13.74
CA ILE A 188 5.81 -4.85 -14.03
C ILE A 188 4.56 -5.74 -13.98
N TYR A 189 4.60 -6.91 -14.61
CA TYR A 189 3.46 -7.83 -14.66
C TYR A 189 3.06 -8.37 -13.28
N ASP A 190 4.02 -8.76 -12.45
CA ASP A 190 3.76 -9.31 -11.13
C ASP A 190 3.18 -8.25 -10.18
N ASN A 191 3.50 -6.96 -10.41
CA ASN A 191 2.98 -5.84 -9.63
C ASN A 191 1.79 -5.11 -10.27
N ARG A 192 1.27 -5.58 -11.41
CA ARG A 192 0.22 -4.90 -12.18
C ARG A 192 -1.07 -4.56 -11.39
N ASN A 193 -1.41 -5.37 -10.39
CA ASN A 193 -2.62 -5.16 -9.58
C ASN A 193 -2.42 -4.07 -8.50
N LYS A 194 -1.18 -3.69 -8.23
CA LYS A 194 -0.79 -2.66 -7.25
C LYS A 194 -0.46 -1.32 -7.92
N LEU A 195 -0.42 -1.30 -9.25
CA LEU A 195 -0.06 -0.13 -10.06
C LEU A 195 -1.29 0.36 -10.81
N GLU A 196 -1.39 1.68 -10.95
CA GLU A 196 -2.36 2.27 -11.87
C GLU A 196 -1.97 1.97 -13.32
N TYR A 197 -2.96 1.88 -14.20
CA TYR A 197 -2.73 1.67 -15.64
C TYR A 197 -1.75 2.71 -16.23
N LYS A 198 -1.90 3.98 -15.85
CA LYS A 198 -1.02 5.07 -16.29
C LYS A 198 0.43 4.87 -15.83
N GLN A 199 0.64 4.37 -14.61
CA GLN A 199 1.98 4.06 -14.10
C GLN A 199 2.63 2.94 -14.92
N ILE A 200 1.90 1.86 -15.20
CA ILE A 200 2.38 0.76 -16.05
C ILE A 200 2.81 1.29 -17.43
N GLN A 201 1.98 2.12 -18.06
CA GLN A 201 2.31 2.75 -19.35
C GLN A 201 3.56 3.62 -19.27
N ASN A 202 3.72 4.41 -18.21
CA ASN A 202 4.93 5.22 -18.01
C ASN A 202 6.19 4.35 -17.90
N TYR A 203 6.16 3.26 -17.13
CA TYR A 203 7.32 2.36 -17.01
C TYR A 203 7.67 1.66 -18.33
N LEU A 204 6.66 1.21 -19.08
CA LEU A 204 6.87 0.64 -20.41
C LEU A 204 7.47 1.67 -21.37
N PHE A 205 6.98 2.91 -21.35
CA PHE A 205 7.52 4.00 -22.15
C PHE A 205 8.98 4.32 -21.80
N ILE A 206 9.33 4.32 -20.52
CA ILE A 206 10.72 4.50 -20.06
C ILE A 206 11.61 3.42 -20.67
N ILE A 207 11.24 2.14 -20.54
CA ILE A 207 12.00 1.02 -21.12
C ILE A 207 12.15 1.20 -22.63
N GLN A 208 11.04 1.37 -23.35
CA GLN A 208 11.03 1.49 -24.80
C GLN A 208 11.83 2.70 -25.32
N SER A 209 12.00 3.74 -24.51
CA SER A 209 12.76 4.93 -24.89
C SER A 209 14.27 4.78 -24.62
N GLN A 210 14.68 3.77 -23.86
CA GLN A 210 16.10 3.47 -23.59
C GLN A 210 16.67 2.41 -24.54
N ILE A 211 15.81 1.62 -25.19
CA ILE A 211 16.21 0.53 -26.08
C ILE A 211 16.55 1.08 -27.47
N SER A 212 17.71 0.71 -27.99
CA SER A 212 18.10 1.08 -29.35
C SER A 212 17.34 0.25 -30.41
N ASP A 213 17.24 0.76 -31.64
CA ASP A 213 16.59 0.02 -32.72
C ASP A 213 17.21 -1.38 -32.93
N ALA A 214 18.55 -1.48 -32.81
CA ALA A 214 19.24 -2.75 -32.99
C ALA A 214 18.88 -3.74 -31.88
N GLU A 215 18.85 -3.25 -30.64
CA GLU A 215 18.42 -4.04 -29.49
C GLU A 215 16.97 -4.51 -29.62
N LEU A 216 16.04 -3.64 -30.02
CA LEU A 216 14.62 -3.98 -30.16
C LEU A 216 14.41 -5.12 -31.17
N VAL A 217 15.10 -5.06 -32.32
CA VAL A 217 15.02 -6.09 -33.36
C VAL A 217 15.66 -7.39 -32.89
N LEU A 218 16.81 -7.33 -32.23
CA LEU A 218 17.42 -8.54 -31.70
C LEU A 218 16.60 -9.16 -30.57
N PHE A 219 15.92 -8.34 -29.77
CA PHE A 219 15.00 -8.82 -28.73
C PHE A 219 13.76 -9.50 -29.31
N TYR A 220 13.23 -8.97 -30.41
CA TYR A 220 12.17 -9.60 -31.20
C TYR A 220 12.57 -11.04 -31.57
N TYR A 221 13.71 -11.22 -32.23
CA TYR A 221 14.16 -12.57 -32.59
C TYR A 221 14.47 -13.45 -31.38
N TYR A 222 15.07 -12.88 -30.34
CA TYR A 222 15.37 -13.62 -29.11
C TYR A 222 14.12 -14.24 -28.48
N VAL A 223 12.99 -13.53 -28.46
CA VAL A 223 11.75 -14.05 -27.87
C VAL A 223 11.17 -15.19 -28.73
N ILE A 224 11.22 -15.10 -30.06
CA ILE A 224 10.84 -16.21 -30.97
C ILE A 224 11.67 -17.45 -30.64
N ILE A 225 13.00 -17.31 -30.63
CA ILE A 225 13.98 -18.40 -30.51
C ILE A 225 13.93 -19.11 -29.17
N ARG A 226 13.61 -18.38 -28.09
CA ARG A 226 13.56 -18.96 -26.76
C ARG A 226 12.33 -19.82 -26.51
N GLU A 227 11.31 -19.72 -27.36
CA GLU A 227 10.05 -20.47 -27.25
C GLU A 227 9.42 -20.41 -25.85
N ASN A 228 9.61 -19.29 -25.16
CA ASN A 228 9.06 -19.13 -23.83
C ASN A 228 7.71 -18.44 -23.94
N GLY A 229 6.64 -19.22 -23.76
CA GLY A 229 5.26 -18.71 -23.82
C GLY A 229 5.01 -17.51 -22.90
N LYS A 230 5.68 -17.44 -21.73
CA LYS A 230 5.58 -16.28 -20.84
C LYS A 230 6.22 -15.04 -21.46
N PHE A 231 7.34 -15.17 -22.15
CA PHE A 231 8.03 -14.02 -22.76
C PHE A 231 7.22 -13.47 -23.92
N LYS A 232 6.73 -14.37 -24.79
CA LYS A 232 5.83 -14.04 -25.88
C LYS A 232 4.56 -13.32 -25.38
N PHE A 233 3.90 -13.90 -24.37
CA PHE A 233 2.73 -13.29 -23.76
C PHE A 233 3.00 -11.86 -23.23
N LEU A 234 4.15 -11.62 -22.60
CA LEU A 234 4.48 -10.30 -22.05
C LEU A 234 4.68 -9.25 -23.15
N VAL A 235 5.39 -9.59 -24.23
CA VAL A 235 5.63 -8.64 -25.33
C VAL A 235 4.35 -8.36 -26.13
N GLU A 236 3.46 -9.35 -26.24
CA GLU A 236 2.11 -9.20 -26.82
C GLU A 236 1.23 -8.31 -25.93
N LYS A 237 1.12 -8.64 -24.64
CA LYS A 237 0.30 -7.92 -23.67
C LYS A 237 0.64 -6.43 -23.59
N TYR A 238 1.93 -6.09 -23.71
CA TYR A 238 2.41 -4.72 -23.58
C TYR A 238 2.68 -4.02 -24.91
N SER A 239 2.29 -4.62 -26.03
CA SER A 239 2.54 -4.06 -27.37
C SER A 239 4.00 -3.63 -27.53
N PHE A 240 4.92 -4.47 -27.04
CA PHE A 240 6.29 -4.05 -26.78
C PHE A 240 7.03 -3.67 -28.08
N PHE A 241 6.63 -4.25 -29.20
CA PHE A 241 7.22 -4.00 -30.52
C PHE A 241 6.49 -2.90 -31.30
N GLU A 242 5.61 -2.11 -30.68
CA GLU A 242 4.89 -1.01 -31.37
C GLU A 242 5.82 -0.06 -32.13
N LYS A 243 7.00 0.24 -31.59
CA LYS A 243 7.96 1.17 -32.21
C LYS A 243 8.93 0.52 -33.22
N ILE A 244 8.80 -0.78 -33.48
CA ILE A 244 9.73 -1.48 -34.38
C ILE A 244 9.54 -1.02 -35.82
N LYS A 245 10.64 -0.81 -36.54
CA LYS A 245 10.62 -0.44 -37.95
C LYS A 245 10.45 -1.69 -38.80
N ILE A 246 9.36 -1.76 -39.58
CA ILE A 246 9.05 -2.93 -40.39
C ILE A 246 10.15 -3.26 -41.40
N GLU A 247 10.88 -2.24 -41.87
CA GLU A 247 11.98 -2.37 -42.82
C GLU A 247 13.17 -3.17 -42.25
N LYS A 248 13.20 -3.36 -40.93
CA LYS A 248 14.20 -4.14 -40.19
C LYS A 248 13.76 -5.59 -39.93
N LEU A 249 12.56 -5.99 -40.38
CA LEU A 249 12.02 -7.32 -40.15
C LEU A 249 11.81 -8.04 -41.48
N SER A 250 11.93 -9.37 -41.44
CA SER A 250 11.34 -10.19 -42.50
C SER A 250 9.83 -10.26 -42.28
N PHE A 251 9.05 -9.99 -43.33
CA PHE A 251 7.59 -9.98 -43.25
C PHE A 251 7.02 -11.32 -42.77
N TYR A 252 7.64 -12.44 -43.15
CA TYR A 252 7.22 -13.78 -42.73
C TYR A 252 7.35 -14.00 -41.23
N ASP A 253 8.20 -13.24 -40.53
CA ASP A 253 8.37 -13.42 -39.09
C ASP A 253 7.26 -12.75 -38.28
N LEU A 254 6.49 -11.85 -38.89
CA LEU A 254 5.43 -11.09 -38.20
C LEU A 254 4.38 -12.03 -37.60
N VAL A 255 4.12 -13.17 -38.24
CA VAL A 255 3.11 -14.14 -37.83
C VAL A 255 3.50 -14.93 -36.57
N TYR A 256 4.74 -14.82 -36.09
CA TYR A 256 5.16 -15.46 -34.84
C TYR A 256 4.54 -14.83 -33.59
N TYR A 257 4.00 -13.61 -33.71
CA TYR A 257 3.32 -12.91 -32.64
C TYR A 257 1.84 -12.71 -32.95
N ASP A 258 1.04 -12.59 -31.90
CA ASP A 258 -0.26 -11.96 -32.02
C ASP A 258 -0.10 -10.49 -32.44
N ILE A 259 -1.06 -9.98 -33.22
CA ILE A 259 -1.02 -8.61 -33.73
C ILE A 259 -0.94 -7.56 -32.61
N SER A 260 -1.43 -7.88 -31.40
CA SER A 260 -1.33 -7.03 -30.21
C SER A 260 0.10 -6.66 -29.82
N ALA A 261 1.12 -7.47 -30.17
CA ALA A 261 2.52 -7.16 -29.92
C ALA A 261 3.00 -5.88 -30.61
N PHE A 262 2.32 -5.47 -31.68
CA PHE A 262 2.68 -4.33 -32.51
C PHE A 262 1.86 -3.07 -32.23
N GLY A 263 0.93 -3.12 -31.27
CA GLY A 263 0.19 -1.94 -30.80
C GLY A 263 -0.50 -1.19 -31.92
N LYS A 264 -0.12 0.08 -32.13
CA LYS A 264 -0.68 0.98 -33.15
C LYS A 264 0.20 1.12 -34.40
N ASN A 265 1.15 0.22 -34.62
CA ASN A 265 2.04 0.29 -35.78
C ASN A 265 1.30 -0.09 -37.09
N GLN A 266 0.72 0.92 -37.75
CA GLN A 266 -0.15 0.69 -38.92
C GLN A 266 0.57 -0.07 -40.04
N LYS A 267 1.84 0.27 -40.33
CA LYS A 267 2.62 -0.41 -41.38
C LYS A 267 2.71 -1.92 -41.13
N ILE A 268 2.91 -2.33 -39.88
CA ILE A 268 2.98 -3.75 -39.52
C ILE A 268 1.60 -4.38 -39.54
N ILE A 269 0.58 -3.71 -39.02
CA ILE A 269 -0.81 -4.20 -39.01
C ILE A 269 -1.28 -4.50 -40.44
N ASP A 270 -1.06 -3.57 -41.38
CA ASP A 270 -1.45 -3.75 -42.78
C ASP A 270 -0.75 -4.97 -43.38
N LYS A 271 0.55 -5.11 -43.15
CA LYS A 271 1.33 -6.24 -43.68
C LYS A 271 0.94 -7.58 -43.03
N TYR A 272 0.66 -7.58 -41.74
CA TYR A 272 0.22 -8.76 -41.00
C TYR A 272 -1.10 -9.30 -41.55
N ASN A 273 -2.06 -8.41 -41.80
CA ASN A 273 -3.36 -8.78 -42.37
C ASN A 273 -3.22 -9.34 -43.79
N GLU A 274 -2.41 -8.71 -44.65
CA GLU A 274 -2.12 -9.21 -46.00
C GLU A 274 -1.57 -10.66 -45.98
N LEU A 275 -0.65 -10.96 -45.05
CA LEU A 275 -0.07 -12.30 -44.91
C LEU A 275 -1.09 -13.32 -44.42
N LYS A 276 -1.98 -12.93 -43.51
CA LYS A 276 -3.01 -13.80 -42.95
C LYS A 276 -4.09 -14.14 -43.99
N GLU A 277 -4.50 -13.16 -44.78
CA GLU A 277 -5.44 -13.37 -45.90
C GLU A 277 -4.88 -14.35 -46.93
N LYS A 278 -3.62 -14.18 -47.36
CA LYS A 278 -2.93 -15.10 -48.29
C LYS A 278 -2.82 -16.53 -47.75
N SER A 279 -2.59 -16.69 -46.44
CA SER A 279 -2.55 -18.03 -45.81
C SER A 279 -3.93 -18.70 -45.72
N THR A 280 -5.00 -17.91 -45.74
CA THR A 280 -6.39 -18.38 -45.65
C THR A 280 -6.95 -18.69 -47.05
N SER A 281 -6.60 -17.89 -48.06
CA SER A 281 -6.97 -18.15 -49.46
C SER A 281 -6.26 -19.38 -50.04
N ALA A 282 -4.98 -19.59 -49.72
CA ALA A 282 -4.23 -20.78 -50.16
C ALA A 282 -4.80 -22.09 -49.59
N LYS A 283 -5.46 -22.06 -48.43
CA LYS A 283 -6.15 -23.22 -47.85
C LYS A 283 -7.55 -23.46 -48.42
N ALA A 284 -8.13 -22.48 -49.12
CA ALA A 284 -9.45 -22.58 -49.74
C ALA A 284 -9.38 -23.07 -51.19
N GLU A 285 -8.23 -22.96 -51.85
CA GLU A 285 -7.99 -23.50 -53.20
C GLU A 285 -7.56 -24.99 -53.21
N ASP A 286 -7.18 -25.54 -52.04
CA ASP A 286 -6.84 -26.96 -51.83
C ASP A 286 -8.04 -27.83 -51.36
N LEU A 287 -9.27 -27.28 -51.40
CA LEU A 287 -10.55 -27.95 -51.09
C LEU A 287 -11.49 -27.97 -52.30
#